data_AF-A0A4V3JED6-F1
#
_entry.id   AF-A0A4V3JED6-F1
#
_cell.length_a   1.000
_cell.length_b   1.000
_cell.length_c   1.000
_cell.angle_alpha   90.00
_cell.angle_beta   90.00
_cell.angle_gamma   90.00
#
_symmetry.space_group_name_H-M   'P 1'
#
loop_
_entity.id
_entity.type
_entity.pdbx_description
1 polymer ?
#
loop_
_entity_poly.entity_id
_entity_poly.type
_entity_poly.pdbx_seq_one_letter_code
_entity_poly.pdbx_strand_id
1 'polypeptide(L)'
;MNKNTPVRVIPFFFLAVLVSLSGCAKTYSTTPIVTATPTIIGITTIATGYEIRLRAGNAEFLFNGYTLYTGSTSFASRNPSDFSTGAACQLPLNLIPNQPIEYSIEVSPTAGPLAVVPANSSQNPNRVCKIVATLTSGQYITLRSAVLALNYVGGAAKDVYVLSLPSNTIQVP
;
A
#
# COMPACT_ATOMS: atom_id res chain seq x y z
N MET A 1 55.30 -5.84 -51.45
CA MET A 1 55.41 -5.54 -50.00
C MET A 1 54.04 -5.12 -49.49
N ASN A 2 53.33 -6.00 -48.80
CA ASN A 2 51.98 -5.76 -48.30
C ASN A 2 52.06 -5.35 -46.82
N LYS A 3 51.76 -4.09 -46.49
CA LYS A 3 51.76 -3.60 -45.10
C LYS A 3 50.37 -3.87 -44.50
N ASN A 4 50.27 -4.92 -43.69
CA ASN A 4 49.11 -5.16 -42.84
C ASN A 4 49.13 -4.14 -41.69
N THR A 5 48.25 -3.15 -41.76
CA THR A 5 48.01 -2.20 -40.68
C THR A 5 47.17 -2.89 -39.60
N PRO A 6 47.63 -3.00 -38.34
CA PRO A 6 46.78 -3.52 -37.28
C PRO A 6 45.71 -2.48 -36.94
N VAL A 7 44.44 -2.82 -37.21
CA VAL A 7 43.28 -2.03 -36.79
C VAL A 7 43.33 -1.93 -35.26
N ARG A 8 43.46 -0.71 -34.72
CA ARG A 8 43.42 -0.44 -33.27
C ARG A 8 42.00 -0.70 -32.75
N VAL A 9 41.70 -1.93 -32.34
CA VAL A 9 40.43 -2.33 -31.70
C VAL A 9 40.40 -1.97 -30.20
N ILE A 10 41.56 -1.65 -29.62
CA ILE A 10 41.78 -1.39 -28.19
C ILE A 10 41.02 -0.17 -27.61
N PRO A 11 40.84 0.98 -28.30
CA PRO A 11 40.20 2.13 -27.68
C PRO A 11 38.68 1.97 -27.54
N PHE A 12 38.03 1.13 -28.36
CA PHE A 12 36.59 0.91 -28.31
C PHE A 12 36.17 0.03 -27.13
N PHE A 13 36.97 -0.98 -26.78
CA PHE A 13 36.73 -1.83 -25.63
C PHE A 13 36.85 -1.06 -24.31
N PHE A 14 37.86 -0.19 -24.21
CA PHE A 14 38.03 0.68 -23.04
C PHE A 14 36.89 1.69 -22.89
N LEU A 15 36.42 2.27 -24.01
CA LEU A 15 35.29 3.19 -23.99
C LEU A 15 33.99 2.50 -23.59
N ALA A 16 33.74 1.29 -24.10
CA ALA A 16 32.56 0.49 -23.72
C ALA A 16 32.58 0.10 -22.24
N VAL A 17 33.76 -0.27 -21.70
CA VAL A 17 33.93 -0.56 -20.28
C VAL A 17 33.69 0.68 -19.42
N LEU A 18 34.24 1.85 -19.80
CA LEU A 18 34.02 3.12 -19.09
C LEU A 18 32.55 3.57 -19.12
N VAL A 19 31.84 3.39 -20.23
CA VAL A 19 30.39 3.70 -20.34
C VAL A 19 29.55 2.70 -19.52
N SER A 20 29.95 1.42 -19.47
CA SER A 20 29.26 0.42 -18.63
C SER A 20 29.47 0.64 -17.14
N LEU A 21 30.62 1.21 -16.73
CA LEU A 21 30.92 1.55 -15.34
C LEU A 21 30.23 2.85 -14.89
N SER A 22 30.01 3.80 -15.80
CA SER A 22 29.29 5.05 -15.49
C SER A 22 27.76 4.89 -15.54
N GLY A 23 27.24 3.89 -16.25
CA GLY A 23 25.80 3.57 -16.29
C GLY A 23 25.25 2.91 -15.02
N CYS A 24 26.10 2.50 -14.07
CA CYS A 24 25.68 1.85 -12.82
C CYS A 24 25.44 2.82 -11.66
N ALA A 25 25.57 4.13 -11.87
CA ALA A 25 25.03 5.12 -10.93
C ALA A 25 23.50 5.06 -11.03
N LYS A 26 22.90 4.05 -10.41
CA LYS A 26 21.46 3.93 -10.23
C LYS A 26 20.99 5.22 -9.57
N THR A 27 20.38 6.10 -10.35
CA THR A 27 19.65 7.27 -9.90
C THR A 27 18.41 6.76 -9.18
N TYR A 28 18.59 6.30 -7.94
CA TYR A 28 17.48 6.07 -7.04
C TYR A 28 16.83 7.42 -6.78
N SER A 29 15.55 7.53 -7.08
CA SER A 29 14.81 8.73 -6.72
C SER A 29 14.80 8.85 -5.20
N THR A 30 15.37 9.94 -4.69
CA THR A 30 15.30 10.30 -3.28
C THR A 30 13.97 10.97 -2.93
N THR A 31 13.06 11.10 -3.90
CA THR A 31 11.71 11.62 -3.65
C THR A 31 10.95 10.61 -2.79
N PRO A 32 10.45 11.01 -1.60
CA PRO A 32 9.61 10.15 -0.79
C PRO A 32 8.41 9.68 -1.63
N ILE A 33 8.03 8.42 -1.50
CA ILE A 33 6.79 7.93 -2.07
C ILE A 33 5.64 8.66 -1.38
N VAL A 34 4.89 9.47 -2.12
CA VAL A 34 3.68 10.12 -1.63
C VAL A 34 2.53 9.16 -1.83
N THR A 35 1.93 8.72 -0.73
CA THR A 35 0.81 7.77 -0.73
C THR A 35 -0.50 8.51 -0.54
N ALA A 36 -1.45 8.27 -1.45
CA ALA A 36 -2.77 8.88 -1.35
C ALA A 36 -3.52 8.37 -0.11
N THR A 37 -4.05 9.29 0.68
CA THR A 37 -4.80 8.96 1.89
C THR A 37 -6.22 8.54 1.55
N PRO A 38 -6.72 7.37 2.02
CA PRO A 38 -8.10 6.97 1.79
C PRO A 38 -9.07 7.86 2.57
N THR A 39 -10.31 7.95 2.10
CA THR A 39 -11.41 8.61 2.82
C THR A 39 -12.48 7.58 3.16
N ILE A 40 -12.79 7.42 4.45
CA ILE A 40 -13.87 6.55 4.90
C ILE A 40 -15.19 7.28 4.71
N ILE A 41 -16.14 6.68 3.99
CA ILE A 41 -17.46 7.25 3.73
C ILE A 41 -18.56 6.61 4.59
N GLY A 42 -18.30 5.42 5.15
CA GLY A 42 -19.25 4.79 6.06
C GLY A 42 -18.71 3.49 6.65
N ILE A 43 -19.39 3.05 7.72
CA ILE A 43 -19.22 1.73 8.32
C ILE A 43 -20.61 1.14 8.53
N THR A 44 -20.76 -0.15 8.25
CA THR A 44 -22.05 -0.84 8.40
C THR A 44 -21.80 -2.24 8.91
N THR A 45 -22.69 -2.76 9.76
CA THR A 45 -22.61 -4.15 10.22
C THR A 45 -22.95 -5.11 9.08
N ILE A 46 -22.21 -6.22 9.03
CA ILE A 46 -22.45 -7.34 8.11
C ILE A 46 -22.37 -8.65 8.90
N ALA A 47 -22.81 -9.76 8.30
CA ALA A 47 -22.83 -11.05 8.98
C ALA A 47 -21.46 -11.50 9.54
N THR A 48 -20.36 -11.09 8.90
CA THR A 48 -19.00 -11.47 9.31
C THR A 48 -18.30 -10.46 10.22
N GLY A 49 -18.94 -9.32 10.53
CA GLY A 49 -18.36 -8.22 11.27
C GLY A 49 -18.83 -6.87 10.73
N TYR A 50 -17.92 -6.12 10.10
CA TYR A 50 -18.22 -4.79 9.56
C TYR A 50 -17.75 -4.63 8.12
N GLU A 51 -18.51 -3.87 7.35
CA GLU A 51 -18.10 -3.32 6.05
C GLU A 51 -17.67 -1.87 6.26
N ILE A 52 -16.42 -1.56 5.90
CA ILE A 52 -15.94 -0.18 5.82
C ILE A 52 -16.00 0.25 4.36
N ARG A 53 -16.77 1.29 4.06
CA ARG A 53 -16.82 1.89 2.73
C ARG A 53 -15.85 3.03 2.64
N LEU A 54 -15.13 3.10 1.53
CA LEU A 54 -14.11 4.10 1.31
C LEU A 54 -14.09 4.60 -0.13
N ARG A 55 -13.58 5.81 -0.29
CA ARG A 55 -13.10 6.37 -1.55
C ARG A 55 -11.58 6.48 -1.47
N ALA A 56 -10.91 5.86 -2.42
CA ALA A 56 -9.46 5.87 -2.48
C ALA A 56 -9.01 5.79 -3.93
N GLY A 57 -7.84 6.37 -4.20
CA GLY A 57 -7.06 6.10 -5.39
C GLY A 57 -5.72 5.55 -4.95
N ASN A 58 -5.21 4.54 -5.66
CA ASN A 58 -3.93 3.91 -5.35
C ASN A 58 -3.21 3.69 -6.67
N ALA A 59 -2.59 4.77 -7.14
CA ALA A 59 -1.84 4.81 -8.38
C ALA A 59 -0.39 4.33 -8.20
N GLU A 60 0.00 3.90 -6.99
CA GLU A 60 1.39 3.60 -6.65
C GLU A 60 1.79 2.16 -7.03
N PHE A 61 2.93 2.03 -7.71
CA PHE A 61 3.48 0.77 -8.22
C PHE A 61 3.78 -0.31 -7.15
N LEU A 62 3.84 0.06 -5.86
CA LEU A 62 4.15 -0.85 -4.74
C LEU A 62 3.07 -0.83 -3.64
N PHE A 63 1.83 -0.50 -4.02
CA PHE A 63 0.69 -0.51 -3.11
C PHE A 63 0.51 -1.89 -2.45
N ASN A 64 0.57 -1.92 -1.12
CA ASN A 64 0.49 -3.12 -0.29
C ASN A 64 -0.80 -3.20 0.55
N GLY A 65 -1.77 -2.31 0.29
CA GLY A 65 -3.10 -2.37 0.89
C GLY A 65 -3.38 -1.25 1.87
N TYR A 66 -4.37 -1.49 2.73
CA TYR A 66 -4.74 -0.58 3.80
C TYR A 66 -4.45 -1.19 5.16
N THR A 67 -4.10 -0.32 6.10
CA THR A 67 -3.91 -0.69 7.51
C THR A 67 -4.95 0.04 8.34
N LEU A 68 -5.70 -0.72 9.13
CA LEU A 68 -6.72 -0.25 10.05
C LEU A 68 -6.11 0.00 11.42
N TYR A 69 -6.37 1.19 11.95
CA TYR A 69 -6.04 1.59 13.30
C TYR A 69 -7.31 1.86 14.08
N THR A 70 -7.33 1.38 15.32
CA THR A 70 -8.45 1.53 16.24
C THR A 70 -8.03 2.30 17.48
N GLY A 71 -8.91 3.08 18.08
CA GLY A 71 -8.64 3.79 19.33
C GLY A 71 -9.89 4.08 20.14
N SER A 72 -9.71 4.34 21.44
CA SER A 72 -10.78 4.79 22.33
C SER A 72 -11.18 6.26 22.10
N THR A 73 -10.34 7.02 21.42
CA THR A 73 -10.61 8.40 20.97
C THR A 73 -10.25 8.55 19.50
N SER A 74 -10.83 9.57 18.84
CA SER A 74 -10.49 9.88 17.45
C SER A 74 -9.02 10.25 17.26
N PHE A 75 -8.40 10.85 18.27
CA PHE A 75 -6.98 11.17 18.24
C PHE A 75 -6.13 9.90 18.32
N ALA A 76 -6.48 8.96 19.21
CA ALA A 76 -5.75 7.71 19.39
C ALA A 76 -5.82 6.81 18.15
N SER A 77 -6.95 6.76 17.44
CA SER A 77 -7.06 5.98 16.20
C SER A 77 -6.20 6.58 15.07
N ARG A 78 -6.06 7.91 15.02
CA ARG A 78 -5.25 8.60 14.00
C ARG A 78 -3.76 8.57 14.32
N ASN A 79 -3.41 8.60 15.60
CA ASN A 79 -2.03 8.71 16.10
C ASN A 79 -1.77 7.60 17.12
N PRO A 80 -1.68 6.33 16.68
CA PRO A 80 -1.31 5.24 17.57
C PRO A 80 0.10 5.49 18.13
N SER A 81 0.32 5.10 19.39
CA SER A 81 1.66 5.17 19.99
C SER A 81 2.66 4.23 19.32
N ASP A 82 2.15 3.19 18.63
CA ASP A 82 2.92 2.25 17.83
C ASP A 82 2.16 1.88 16.55
N PHE A 83 2.75 2.17 15.38
CA PHE A 83 2.18 1.87 14.07
C PHE A 83 2.16 0.37 13.73
N SER A 84 2.89 -0.47 14.47
CA SER A 84 2.87 -1.93 14.32
C SER A 84 1.55 -2.58 14.78
N THR A 85 0.77 -1.86 15.59
CA THR A 85 -0.52 -2.32 16.12
C THR A 85 -1.66 -2.31 15.11
N GLY A 86 -1.42 -1.74 13.91
CA GLY A 86 -2.42 -1.66 12.86
C GLY A 86 -2.70 -3.03 12.23
N ALA A 87 -3.97 -3.30 11.93
CA ALA A 87 -4.38 -4.51 11.25
C ALA A 87 -4.36 -4.29 9.73
N ALA A 88 -3.44 -4.96 9.03
CA ALA A 88 -3.31 -4.83 7.58
C ALA A 88 -4.35 -5.67 6.81
N CYS A 89 -4.70 -5.22 5.61
CA CYS A 89 -5.42 -6.02 4.63
C CYS A 89 -4.70 -7.34 4.36
N GLN A 90 -5.46 -8.42 4.31
CA GLN A 90 -5.00 -9.71 3.78
C GLN A 90 -4.84 -9.61 2.27
N LEU A 91 -3.77 -10.23 1.76
CA LEU A 91 -3.54 -10.44 0.34
C LEU A 91 -4.34 -11.65 -0.17
N PRO A 92 -4.74 -11.69 -1.45
CA PRO A 92 -4.51 -10.68 -2.48
C PRO A 92 -5.44 -9.47 -2.34
N LEU A 93 -4.95 -8.30 -2.77
CA LEU A 93 -5.74 -7.08 -2.88
C LEU A 93 -6.36 -7.04 -4.27
N ASN A 94 -7.66 -6.76 -4.36
CA ASN A 94 -8.23 -6.39 -5.65
C ASN A 94 -7.69 -5.00 -6.02
N LEU A 95 -6.98 -4.94 -7.15
CA LEU A 95 -6.35 -3.71 -7.64
C LEU A 95 -7.44 -2.64 -7.83
N ILE A 96 -7.23 -1.47 -7.24
CA ILE A 96 -8.11 -0.31 -7.39
C ILE A 96 -7.60 0.47 -8.61
N PRO A 97 -8.22 0.34 -9.80
CA PRO A 97 -7.89 1.24 -10.88
C PRO A 97 -8.14 2.67 -10.39
N ASN A 98 -7.25 3.60 -10.75
CA ASN A 98 -7.27 5.02 -10.38
C ASN A 98 -8.55 5.72 -10.89
N GLN A 99 -9.69 5.37 -10.30
CA GLN A 99 -11.04 5.75 -10.68
C GLN A 99 -11.79 6.17 -9.43
N PRO A 100 -12.61 7.22 -9.51
CA PRO A 100 -13.38 7.74 -8.38
C PRO A 100 -14.61 6.86 -8.10
N ILE A 101 -14.40 5.59 -7.76
CA ILE A 101 -15.48 4.67 -7.37
C ILE A 101 -15.41 4.37 -5.87
N GLU A 102 -16.52 3.85 -5.34
CA GLU A 102 -16.62 3.42 -3.95
C GLU A 102 -16.16 1.98 -3.80
N TYR A 103 -15.27 1.76 -2.84
CA TYR A 103 -14.73 0.46 -2.48
C TYR A 103 -15.19 0.06 -1.08
N SER A 104 -15.06 -1.22 -0.75
CA SER A 104 -15.32 -1.73 0.59
C SER A 104 -14.20 -2.61 1.11
N ILE A 105 -13.96 -2.53 2.42
CA ILE A 105 -13.10 -3.44 3.16
C ILE A 105 -13.99 -4.24 4.10
N GLU A 106 -13.84 -5.56 4.06
CA GLU A 106 -14.45 -6.43 5.07
C GLU A 106 -13.56 -6.43 6.31
N VAL A 107 -14.13 -6.18 7.48
CA VAL A 107 -13.45 -6.35 8.77
C VAL A 107 -14.15 -7.47 9.54
N SER A 108 -13.39 -8.51 9.87
CA SER A 108 -13.92 -9.72 10.50
C SER A 108 -12.90 -10.29 11.49
N PRO A 109 -13.33 -10.91 12.60
CA PRO A 109 -12.40 -11.54 13.55
C PRO A 109 -11.73 -12.80 12.98
N THR A 110 -12.25 -13.37 11.88
CA THR A 110 -11.75 -14.63 11.32
C THR A 110 -11.00 -14.41 10.01
N ALA A 111 -9.86 -15.08 9.86
CA ALA A 111 -9.14 -15.13 8.59
C ALA A 111 -9.92 -15.94 7.54
N GLY A 112 -9.59 -15.74 6.28
CA GLY A 112 -10.15 -16.51 5.17
C GLY A 112 -10.39 -15.65 3.93
N PRO A 113 -11.03 -16.20 2.89
CA PRO A 113 -11.39 -15.43 1.72
C PRO A 113 -12.39 -14.31 2.08
N LEU A 114 -12.50 -13.33 1.18
CA LEU A 114 -13.57 -12.33 1.20
C LEU A 114 -14.93 -13.03 1.20
N ALA A 115 -15.83 -12.60 2.09
CA ALA A 115 -17.19 -13.09 2.11
C ALA A 115 -17.93 -12.66 0.84
N VAL A 116 -18.69 -13.59 0.27
CA VAL A 116 -19.55 -13.35 -0.89
C VAL A 116 -20.60 -12.31 -0.51
N VAL A 117 -20.71 -11.26 -1.34
CA VAL A 117 -21.73 -10.22 -1.17
C VAL A 117 -23.09 -10.78 -1.62
N PRO A 118 -24.11 -10.84 -0.74
CA PRO A 118 -25.41 -11.38 -1.11
C PRO A 118 -26.09 -10.53 -2.20
N ALA A 119 -26.73 -11.19 -3.17
CA ALA A 119 -27.27 -10.59 -4.40
C ALA A 119 -28.40 -9.55 -4.20
N ASN A 120 -28.89 -9.33 -2.98
CA ASN A 120 -29.91 -8.33 -2.63
C ASN A 120 -29.54 -7.56 -1.35
N SER A 121 -28.25 -7.40 -1.08
CA SER A 121 -27.78 -6.66 0.08
C SER A 121 -27.42 -5.22 -0.31
N SER A 122 -27.45 -4.32 0.67
CA SER A 122 -26.93 -2.96 0.50
C SER A 122 -25.41 -2.92 0.48
N GLN A 123 -24.72 -4.05 0.72
CA GLN A 123 -23.27 -4.16 0.81
C GLN A 123 -22.61 -3.82 -0.53
N ASN A 124 -21.43 -3.21 -0.48
CA ASN A 124 -20.72 -2.83 -1.69
C ASN A 124 -20.00 -4.06 -2.29
N PRO A 125 -20.30 -4.45 -3.54
CA PRO A 125 -19.67 -5.59 -4.20
C PRO A 125 -18.17 -5.38 -4.51
N ASN A 126 -17.69 -4.13 -4.53
CA ASN A 126 -16.31 -3.79 -4.81
C ASN A 126 -15.42 -3.95 -3.56
N ARG A 127 -15.40 -5.17 -3.00
CA ARG A 127 -14.56 -5.49 -1.85
C ARG A 127 -13.10 -5.59 -2.27
N VAL A 128 -12.25 -4.78 -1.66
CA VAL A 128 -10.82 -4.70 -2.02
C VAL A 128 -9.97 -5.66 -1.22
N CYS A 129 -10.32 -5.87 0.05
CA CYS A 129 -9.56 -6.71 0.96
C CYS A 129 -10.37 -7.09 2.20
N LYS A 130 -9.84 -8.07 2.94
CA LYS A 130 -10.30 -8.43 4.29
C LYS A 130 -9.27 -7.97 5.32
N ILE A 131 -9.71 -7.39 6.43
CA ILE A 131 -8.88 -7.11 7.60
C ILE A 131 -9.33 -8.03 8.73
N VAL A 132 -8.38 -8.78 9.30
CA VAL A 132 -8.65 -9.69 10.41
C VAL A 132 -8.54 -8.92 11.72
N ALA A 133 -9.67 -8.39 12.19
CA ALA A 133 -9.75 -7.62 13.42
C ALA A 133 -11.16 -7.71 14.03
N THR A 134 -11.21 -7.61 15.35
CA THR A 134 -12.47 -7.45 16.10
C THR A 134 -12.69 -5.97 16.36
N LEU A 135 -13.80 -5.41 15.86
CA LEU A 135 -14.22 -4.05 16.17
C LEU A 135 -15.31 -4.09 17.24
N THR A 136 -15.24 -3.13 18.16
CA THR A 136 -16.24 -2.95 19.21
C THR A 136 -17.00 -1.64 18.98
N SER A 137 -18.32 -1.66 19.17
CA SER A 137 -19.16 -0.44 19.13
C SER A 137 -18.58 0.64 20.03
N GLY A 138 -18.62 1.88 19.55
CA GLY A 138 -18.05 3.04 20.23
C GLY A 138 -16.54 3.26 20.00
N GLN A 139 -15.80 2.30 19.44
CA GLN A 139 -14.40 2.51 19.05
C GLN A 139 -14.28 3.47 17.87
N TYR A 140 -13.18 4.20 17.79
CA TYR A 140 -12.84 5.03 16.65
C TYR A 140 -11.91 4.30 15.71
N ILE A 141 -12.17 4.38 14.40
CA ILE A 141 -11.38 3.73 13.36
C ILE A 141 -10.77 4.73 12.39
N THR A 142 -9.58 4.42 11.89
CA THR A 142 -8.85 5.20 10.89
C THR A 142 -8.11 4.25 9.95
N LEU A 143 -8.08 4.58 8.66
CA LEU A 143 -7.34 3.84 7.64
C LEU A 143 -6.11 4.63 7.19
N ARG A 144 -5.05 3.89 6.83
CA ARG A 144 -3.89 4.41 6.11
C ARG A 144 -3.61 3.50 4.93
N SER A 145 -3.22 4.06 3.78
CA SER A 145 -2.65 3.25 2.71
C SER A 145 -1.21 2.88 3.08
N ALA A 146 -0.82 1.66 2.74
CA ALA A 146 0.51 1.12 2.97
C ALA A 146 1.19 0.86 1.62
N VAL A 147 2.40 1.38 1.45
CA VAL A 147 3.23 1.13 0.28
C VAL A 147 4.54 0.52 0.74
N LEU A 148 5.00 -0.50 0.02
CA LEU A 148 6.33 -1.05 0.22
C LEU A 148 7.35 -0.11 -0.42
N ALA A 149 8.32 0.37 0.35
CA ALA A 149 9.42 1.18 -0.12
C ALA A 149 10.75 0.47 0.15
N LEU A 150 11.70 0.64 -0.76
CA LEU A 150 13.07 0.20 -0.55
C LEU A 150 13.87 1.38 0.00
N ASN A 151 14.30 1.30 1.25
CA ASN A 151 15.24 2.24 1.82
C ASN A 151 16.66 1.69 1.72
N TYR A 152 17.56 2.43 1.09
CA TYR A 152 18.96 2.04 0.95
C TYR A 152 19.80 2.84 1.95
N VAL A 153 20.16 2.19 3.07
CA VAL A 153 20.98 2.81 4.12
C VAL A 153 22.24 1.98 4.30
N GLY A 154 23.41 2.58 4.07
CA GLY A 154 24.71 1.97 4.38
C GLY A 154 25.06 0.72 3.57
N GLY A 155 24.56 0.58 2.33
CA GLY A 155 24.90 -0.55 1.46
C GLY A 155 23.91 -1.72 1.48
N ALA A 156 22.91 -1.69 2.37
CA ALA A 156 21.88 -2.71 2.46
C ALA A 156 20.50 -2.10 2.11
N ALA A 157 19.76 -2.79 1.24
CA ALA A 157 18.35 -2.50 1.02
C ALA A 157 17.55 -3.02 2.22
N LYS A 158 16.72 -2.16 2.81
CA LYS A 158 15.71 -2.54 3.81
C LYS A 158 14.33 -2.25 3.26
N ASP A 159 13.45 -3.24 3.35
CA ASP A 159 12.03 -3.05 3.11
C ASP A 159 11.47 -2.16 4.22
N VAL A 160 10.86 -1.05 3.83
CA VAL A 160 10.22 -0.10 4.73
C VAL A 160 8.76 0.05 4.32
N TYR A 161 7.86 -0.10 5.29
CA TYR A 161 6.46 0.24 5.08
C TYR A 161 6.27 1.75 5.24
N VAL A 162 5.87 2.40 4.15
CA VAL A 162 5.49 3.82 4.18
C VAL A 162 3.97 3.89 4.25
N LEU A 163 3.49 4.47 5.36
CA LEU A 163 2.07 4.70 5.57
C LEU A 163 1.69 6.11 5.13
N SER A 164 0.50 6.27 4.54
CA SER A 164 -0.06 7.60 4.29
C SER A 164 -0.36 8.36 5.58
N LEU A 165 -0.72 9.63 5.44
CA LEU A 165 -1.46 10.35 6.47
C LEU A 165 -2.75 9.58 6.86
N PRO A 166 -3.26 9.78 8.09
CA PRO A 166 -4.49 9.11 8.52
C PRO A 166 -5.69 9.63 7.73
N SER A 167 -6.62 8.74 7.40
CA SER A 167 -7.95 9.12 6.92
C SER A 167 -8.71 9.98 7.93
N ASN A 168 -9.92 10.41 7.56
CA ASN A 168 -10.92 10.78 8.55
C ASN A 168 -11.21 9.61 9.50
N THR A 169 -11.73 9.94 10.68
CA THR A 169 -12.13 8.96 11.69
C THR A 169 -13.64 8.79 11.68
N ILE A 170 -14.09 7.55 11.83
CA ILE A 170 -15.49 7.22 12.08
C ILE A 170 -15.58 6.38 13.36
N GLN A 171 -16.68 6.53 14.10
CA GLN A 171 -16.97 5.69 15.25
C GLN A 171 -17.74 4.44 14.80
N VAL A 172 -17.35 3.29 15.31
CA VAL A 172 -18.04 2.02 15.08
C VAL A 172 -19.44 2.11 15.70
N PRO A 173 -20.51 1.81 14.93
CA PRO A 173 -21.88 1.85 15.42
C PRO A 173 -22.12 0.76 16.46
#